data_AF-A0A432QJT1-F1
#
_entry.id   AF-A0A432QJT1-F1
#
_cell.length_a   1.000
_cell.length_b   1.000
_cell.length_c   1.000
_cell.angle_alpha   90.00
_cell.angle_beta   90.00
_cell.angle_gamma   90.00
#
_symmetry.space_group_name_H-M   'P 1'
#
loop_
_entity.id
_entity.type
_entity.pdbx_description
1 polymer ?
#
loop_
_entity_poly.entity_id
_entity_poly.type
_entity_poly.pdbx_seq_one_letter_code
_entity_poly.pdbx_strand_id
1 'polypeptide(L)'
;LVNKLETTCAQPFVRLTYTEAIGILLEAQGKGGREFDVPVSWGMDMQAEHERFLCEEVARRPVIVTNYPRAIKPFYMRLDEGEKTVAAMDILVPGIGELVGGSQREERYDVLLARMREAGLDEDEYSWYLDLRRYGTVVHSGFGLGFERLVQFVTGMANIRDVIPFPRTPGSAPC
;
A
#
# COMPACT_ATOMS: atom_id res chain seq x y z
N LEU A 1 23.27 -9.73 -1.12
CA LEU A 1 22.60 -8.67 -0.33
C LEU A 1 23.05 -7.27 -0.76
N VAL A 2 24.33 -6.92 -0.61
CA VAL A 2 24.86 -5.58 -0.96
C VAL A 2 24.43 -5.10 -2.34
N ASN A 3 24.66 -5.90 -3.40
CA ASN A 3 24.23 -5.56 -4.76
C ASN A 3 22.72 -5.23 -4.89
N LYS A 4 21.85 -5.92 -4.12
CA LYS A 4 20.40 -5.65 -4.11
C LYS A 4 20.12 -4.24 -3.58
N LEU A 5 20.79 -3.87 -2.49
CA LEU A 5 20.63 -2.56 -1.85
C LEU A 5 21.18 -1.45 -2.75
N GLU A 6 22.38 -1.64 -3.30
CA GLU A 6 22.99 -0.69 -4.25
C GLU A 6 22.10 -0.48 -5.48
N THR A 7 21.58 -1.57 -6.07
CA THR A 7 20.67 -1.48 -7.22
C THR A 7 19.37 -0.75 -6.86
N THR A 8 18.83 -1.02 -5.67
CA THR A 8 17.62 -0.37 -5.16
C THR A 8 17.83 1.14 -4.99
N CYS A 9 18.99 1.57 -4.51
CA CYS A 9 19.33 2.99 -4.35
C CYS A 9 19.66 3.67 -5.68
N ALA A 10 20.25 2.95 -6.65
CA ALA A 10 20.74 3.52 -7.89
C ALA A 10 19.66 3.70 -8.97
N GLN A 11 18.54 2.96 -8.89
CA GLN A 11 17.51 2.96 -9.92
C GLN A 11 16.27 3.76 -9.50
N PRO A 12 15.66 4.52 -10.43
CA PRO A 12 14.37 5.13 -10.17
C PRO A 12 13.29 4.07 -10.03
N PHE A 13 12.32 4.33 -9.16
CA PHE A 13 11.21 3.41 -8.93
C PHE A 13 10.25 3.49 -10.12
N VAL A 14 9.74 2.34 -10.55
CA VAL A 14 8.68 2.29 -11.56
C VAL A 14 7.40 2.81 -10.93
N ARG A 15 6.61 3.60 -11.66
CA ARG A 15 5.32 4.09 -11.19
C ARG A 15 4.22 3.48 -12.05
N LEU A 16 3.26 2.83 -11.40
CA LEU A 16 2.08 2.25 -12.04
C LEU A 16 0.85 2.71 -11.28
N THR A 17 -0.24 2.95 -11.99
CA THR A 17 -1.55 2.96 -11.36
C THR A 17 -1.97 1.53 -11.00
N TYR A 18 -2.84 1.39 -10.02
CA TYR A 18 -3.47 0.11 -9.67
C TYR A 18 -4.11 -0.55 -10.89
N THR A 19 -4.79 0.23 -11.72
CA THR A 19 -5.43 -0.28 -12.94
C THR A 19 -4.42 -0.85 -13.94
N GLU A 20 -3.27 -0.20 -14.13
CA GLU A 20 -2.18 -0.73 -14.96
C GLU A 20 -1.57 -2.00 -14.35
N ALA A 21 -1.35 -2.00 -13.02
CA ALA A 21 -0.83 -3.16 -12.30
C ALA A 21 -1.75 -4.39 -12.45
N ILE A 22 -3.06 -4.23 -12.28
CA ILE A 22 -4.05 -5.28 -12.51
C ILE A 22 -4.05 -5.73 -13.98
N GLY A 23 -3.94 -4.80 -14.94
CA GLY A 23 -3.83 -5.13 -16.36
C GLY A 23 -2.64 -6.04 -16.68
N ILE A 24 -1.47 -5.73 -16.10
CA ILE A 24 -0.25 -6.55 -16.24
C ILE A 24 -0.45 -7.95 -15.65
N LEU A 25 -1.06 -8.03 -14.46
CA LEU A 25 -1.31 -9.30 -13.78
C LEU A 25 -2.31 -10.18 -14.56
N LEU A 26 -3.38 -9.59 -15.10
CA LEU A 26 -4.35 -10.30 -15.95
C LEU A 26 -3.72 -10.78 -17.25
N GLU A 27 -2.85 -9.97 -17.88
CA GLU A 27 -2.13 -10.39 -19.10
C GLU A 27 -1.19 -11.58 -18.81
N ALA A 28 -0.52 -11.57 -17.66
CA ALA A 28 0.35 -12.67 -17.22
C ALA A 28 -0.41 -13.98 -16.97
N GLN A 29 -1.64 -13.90 -16.42
CA GLN A 29 -2.53 -15.07 -16.30
C GLN A 29 -2.99 -15.58 -17.67
N GLY A 30 -3.34 -14.69 -18.60
CA GLY A 30 -3.91 -15.06 -19.91
C GLY A 30 -2.91 -15.70 -20.88
N LYS A 31 -1.64 -15.27 -20.89
CA LYS A 31 -0.60 -15.81 -21.78
C LYS A 31 0.01 -17.14 -21.27
N GLY A 32 -0.81 -18.04 -20.72
CA GLY A 32 -0.41 -19.39 -20.30
C GLY A 32 0.77 -19.48 -19.32
N GLY A 33 1.02 -18.43 -18.53
CA GLY A 33 2.37 -18.17 -18.02
C GLY A 33 2.55 -18.04 -16.50
N ARG A 34 1.52 -17.63 -15.74
CA ARG A 34 1.64 -17.46 -14.28
C ARG A 34 0.35 -17.85 -13.57
N GLU A 35 0.43 -18.84 -12.70
CA GLU A 35 -0.63 -19.14 -11.73
C GLU A 35 -0.43 -18.26 -10.50
N PHE A 36 -1.51 -17.63 -10.05
CA PHE A 36 -1.60 -16.93 -8.77
C PHE A 36 -2.60 -17.69 -7.91
N ASP A 37 -2.29 -17.84 -6.62
CA ASP A 37 -3.18 -18.53 -5.68
C ASP A 37 -4.50 -17.76 -5.53
N VAL A 38 -4.43 -16.42 -5.56
CA VAL A 38 -5.61 -15.55 -5.52
C VAL A 38 -5.94 -15.03 -6.93
N PRO A 39 -7.19 -15.22 -7.42
CA PRO A 39 -7.59 -14.73 -8.73
C PRO A 39 -7.47 -13.21 -8.88
N VAL A 40 -6.88 -12.77 -9.99
CA VAL A 40 -6.70 -11.35 -10.29
C VAL A 40 -8.00 -10.76 -10.82
N SER A 41 -8.47 -9.67 -10.21
CA SER A 41 -9.61 -8.88 -10.73
C SER A 41 -9.53 -7.43 -10.28
N TRP A 42 -10.07 -6.50 -11.08
CA TRP A 42 -10.11 -5.09 -10.68
C TRP A 42 -11.05 -4.92 -9.48
N GLY A 43 -10.56 -4.27 -8.42
CA GLY A 43 -11.27 -4.10 -7.15
C GLY A 43 -10.76 -5.02 -6.03
N MET A 44 -9.92 -6.02 -6.33
CA MET A 44 -9.27 -6.83 -5.30
C MET A 44 -8.12 -6.09 -4.64
N ASP A 45 -7.81 -6.44 -3.39
CA ASP A 45 -6.54 -6.06 -2.78
C ASP A 45 -5.41 -7.02 -3.20
N MET A 46 -4.30 -6.47 -3.67
CA MET A 46 -3.19 -7.26 -4.19
C MET A 46 -2.52 -8.01 -3.04
N GLN A 47 -2.44 -9.34 -3.16
CA GLN A 47 -1.64 -10.16 -2.26
C GLN A 47 -0.15 -10.08 -2.57
N ALA A 48 0.68 -10.49 -1.59
CA ALA A 48 2.14 -10.45 -1.69
C ALA A 48 2.71 -11.15 -2.93
N GLU A 49 2.06 -12.21 -3.43
CA GLU A 49 2.47 -12.89 -4.67
C GLU A 49 2.42 -11.97 -5.90
N HIS A 50 1.39 -11.12 -5.99
CA HIS A 50 1.19 -10.18 -7.09
C HIS A 50 2.18 -9.03 -6.99
N GLU A 51 2.33 -8.46 -5.79
CA GLU A 51 3.27 -7.37 -5.52
C GLU A 51 4.71 -7.78 -5.84
N ARG A 52 5.09 -8.99 -5.42
CA ARG A 52 6.39 -9.57 -5.71
C ARG A 52 6.57 -9.84 -7.19
N PHE A 53 5.56 -10.37 -7.89
CA PHE A 53 5.62 -10.57 -9.33
C PHE A 53 5.88 -9.25 -10.09
N LEU A 54 5.17 -8.18 -9.72
CA LEU A 54 5.38 -6.85 -10.30
C LEU A 54 6.81 -6.33 -10.07
N CYS A 55 7.37 -6.53 -8.87
CA CYS A 55 8.72 -6.06 -8.55
C CYS A 55 9.84 -6.93 -9.13
N GLU A 56 9.70 -8.25 -9.03
CA GLU A 56 10.77 -9.23 -9.28
C GLU A 56 10.82 -9.65 -10.75
N GLU A 57 9.67 -9.83 -11.40
CA GLU A 57 9.61 -10.38 -12.75
C GLU A 57 9.34 -9.30 -13.80
N VAL A 58 8.43 -8.37 -13.51
CA VAL A 58 8.04 -7.30 -14.45
C VAL A 58 9.03 -6.13 -14.41
N ALA A 59 9.15 -5.46 -13.27
CA ALA A 59 9.95 -4.24 -13.15
C ALA A 59 11.45 -4.51 -12.89
N ARG A 60 11.76 -5.66 -12.26
CA ARG A 60 13.08 -6.04 -11.74
C ARG A 60 13.72 -4.97 -10.85
N ARG A 61 12.89 -4.16 -10.20
CA ARG A 61 13.23 -3.02 -9.35
C ARG A 61 12.01 -2.60 -8.52
N PRO A 62 12.13 -1.69 -7.53
CA PRO A 62 10.99 -1.22 -6.74
C PRO A 62 9.90 -0.57 -7.60
N VAL A 63 8.65 -0.76 -7.18
CA VAL A 63 7.45 -0.27 -7.87
C VAL A 63 6.61 0.57 -6.89
N ILE A 64 6.16 1.73 -7.31
CA ILE A 64 5.15 2.52 -6.62
C ILE A 64 3.83 2.29 -7.34
N VAL A 65 2.85 1.72 -6.64
CA VAL A 65 1.50 1.56 -7.17
C VAL A 65 0.62 2.66 -6.60
N THR A 66 -0.12 3.38 -7.45
CA THR A 66 -0.97 4.51 -7.05
C THR A 66 -2.43 4.34 -7.46
N ASN A 67 -3.33 5.15 -6.89
CA ASN A 67 -4.72 5.26 -7.34
C ASN A 67 -5.54 3.97 -7.15
N TYR A 68 -5.52 3.42 -5.94
CA TYR A 68 -6.25 2.21 -5.58
C TYR A 68 -7.78 2.44 -5.56
N PRO A 69 -8.60 1.39 -5.75
CA PRO A 69 -10.05 1.48 -5.62
C PRO A 69 -10.47 1.95 -4.23
N ARG A 70 -11.44 2.87 -4.16
CA ARG A 70 -11.91 3.45 -2.90
C ARG A 70 -12.52 2.42 -1.93
N ALA A 71 -13.01 1.30 -2.46
CA ALA A 71 -13.76 0.30 -1.70
C ALA A 71 -12.85 -0.56 -0.80
N ILE A 72 -11.56 -0.65 -1.13
CA ILE A 72 -10.58 -1.46 -0.39
C ILE A 72 -9.58 -0.60 0.39
N LYS A 73 -9.77 0.71 0.43
CA LYS A 73 -8.88 1.64 1.11
C LYS A 73 -9.63 2.48 2.17
N PRO A 74 -8.94 2.92 3.23
CA PRO A 74 -9.56 3.66 4.33
C PRO A 74 -10.28 4.95 3.91
N PHE A 75 -11.27 5.34 4.71
CA PHE A 75 -12.12 6.52 4.50
C PHE A 75 -11.36 7.84 4.34
N TYR A 76 -10.20 7.97 4.98
CA TYR A 76 -9.42 9.21 5.02
C TYR A 76 -8.60 9.48 3.75
N MET A 77 -8.53 8.54 2.80
CA MET A 77 -7.76 8.71 1.58
C MET A 77 -8.54 9.59 0.58
N ARG A 78 -7.88 10.59 -0.01
CA ARG A 78 -8.54 11.56 -0.89
C ARG A 78 -9.16 10.88 -2.10
N LEU A 79 -10.43 11.18 -2.35
CA LEU A 79 -11.18 10.65 -3.49
C LEU A 79 -10.78 11.36 -4.79
N ASP A 80 -10.53 10.57 -5.84
CA ASP A 80 -10.25 11.08 -7.18
C ASP A 80 -11.53 11.67 -7.84
N GLU A 81 -11.37 12.50 -8.87
CA GLU A 81 -12.49 13.19 -9.54
C GLU A 81 -13.49 12.21 -10.18
N GLY A 82 -13.03 11.03 -10.60
CA GLY A 82 -13.89 9.96 -11.13
C GLY A 82 -14.59 9.11 -10.07
N GLU A 83 -14.37 9.39 -8.78
CA GLU A 83 -14.95 8.72 -7.59
C GLU A 83 -14.77 7.19 -7.49
N LYS A 84 -13.97 6.58 -8.35
CA LYS A 84 -13.69 5.12 -8.34
C LYS A 84 -12.44 4.77 -7.52
N THR A 85 -11.49 5.68 -7.47
CA THR A 85 -10.17 5.48 -6.85
C THR A 85 -9.88 6.55 -5.82
N VAL A 86 -8.90 6.28 -4.97
CA VAL A 86 -8.36 7.23 -3.99
C VAL A 86 -6.88 7.45 -4.25
N ALA A 87 -6.36 8.62 -3.87
CA ALA A 87 -4.96 9.02 -3.98
C ALA A 87 -4.08 8.27 -2.95
N ALA A 88 -4.13 6.95 -2.98
CA ALA A 88 -3.28 6.02 -2.26
C ALA A 88 -2.00 5.74 -3.04
N MET A 89 -0.93 5.39 -2.32
CA MET A 89 0.29 4.87 -2.89
C MET A 89 0.89 3.80 -1.99
N ASP A 90 1.35 2.71 -2.60
CA ASP A 90 2.08 1.64 -1.93
C ASP A 90 3.44 1.48 -2.64
N ILE A 91 4.54 1.48 -1.87
CA ILE A 91 5.90 1.23 -2.38
C ILE A 91 6.23 -0.24 -2.14
N LEU A 92 6.38 -0.96 -3.24
CA LEU A 92 6.71 -2.37 -3.29
C LEU A 92 8.20 -2.54 -3.55
N VAL A 93 8.85 -3.43 -2.78
CA VAL A 93 10.26 -3.77 -2.94
C VAL A 93 10.46 -5.27 -3.21
N PRO A 94 11.46 -5.65 -4.04
CA PRO A 94 11.75 -7.06 -4.31
C PRO A 94 12.00 -7.88 -3.04
N GLY A 95 11.42 -9.07 -2.96
CA GLY A 95 11.56 -10.04 -1.87
C GLY A 95 10.54 -9.91 -0.75
N ILE A 96 10.07 -8.69 -0.44
CA ILE A 96 9.14 -8.45 0.69
C ILE A 96 7.73 -8.10 0.19
N GLY A 97 7.61 -7.35 -0.90
CA GLY A 97 6.34 -6.70 -1.28
C GLY A 97 6.26 -5.29 -0.71
N GLU A 98 5.10 -4.90 -0.20
CA GLU A 98 4.88 -3.57 0.38
C GLU A 98 5.84 -3.23 1.54
N LEU A 99 6.54 -2.09 1.42
CA LEU A 99 7.40 -1.50 2.46
C LEU A 99 6.82 -0.21 3.05
N VAL A 100 6.16 0.60 2.20
CA VAL A 100 5.57 1.89 2.56
C VAL A 100 4.15 1.96 2.02
N GLY A 101 3.20 2.35 2.87
CA GLY A 101 1.83 2.64 2.48
C GLY A 101 1.49 4.09 2.81
N GLY A 102 0.84 4.80 1.91
CA GLY A 102 0.53 6.21 2.12
C GLY A 102 -0.62 6.72 1.27
N SER A 103 -1.01 7.96 1.52
CA SER A 103 -2.01 8.63 0.71
C SER A 103 -1.95 10.14 0.86
N GLN A 104 -2.52 10.84 -0.12
CA GLN A 104 -3.09 12.16 0.16
C GLN A 104 -4.33 11.97 1.05
N ARG A 105 -4.50 12.87 2.01
CA ARG A 105 -5.64 12.81 2.94
C ARG A 105 -6.79 13.61 2.36
N GLU A 106 -8.02 13.14 2.57
CA GLU A 106 -9.21 13.88 2.17
C GLU A 106 -9.32 15.15 3.02
N GLU A 107 -9.07 16.28 2.37
CA GLU A 107 -9.05 17.61 2.97
C GLU A 107 -10.42 18.31 2.93
N ARG A 108 -11.32 17.84 2.05
CA ARG A 108 -12.65 18.43 1.85
C ARG A 108 -13.60 17.85 2.90
N TYR A 109 -14.13 18.72 3.75
CA TYR A 109 -14.97 18.34 4.89
C TYR A 109 -16.16 17.46 4.48
N ASP A 110 -16.97 17.89 3.50
CA ASP A 110 -18.19 17.18 3.11
C ASP A 110 -17.91 15.81 2.50
N VAL A 111 -16.82 15.70 1.72
CA VAL A 111 -16.38 14.44 1.12
C VAL A 111 -15.91 13.46 2.21
N LEU A 112 -15.09 13.93 3.15
CA LEU A 112 -14.62 13.12 4.26
C LEU A 112 -15.79 12.62 5.11
N LEU A 113 -16.75 13.50 5.42
CA LEU A 113 -17.92 13.17 6.22
C LEU A 113 -18.79 12.09 5.53
N ALA A 114 -19.02 12.23 4.23
CA ALA A 114 -19.73 11.21 3.45
C ALA A 114 -18.99 9.85 3.49
N ARG A 115 -17.67 9.85 3.33
CA ARG A 115 -16.84 8.64 3.40
C ARG A 115 -16.85 7.98 4.78
N MET A 116 -16.90 8.77 5.85
CA MET A 116 -17.00 8.26 7.23
C MET A 116 -18.36 7.58 7.46
N ARG A 117 -19.45 8.20 7.00
CA ARG A 117 -20.81 7.62 7.07
C ARG A 117 -20.91 6.30 6.30
N GLU A 118 -20.35 6.24 5.10
CA GLU A 118 -20.27 5.01 4.30
C GLU A 118 -19.50 3.89 5.01
N ALA A 119 -18.45 4.25 5.75
CA ALA A 119 -17.64 3.32 6.53
C ALA A 119 -18.26 2.95 7.88
N GLY A 120 -19.43 3.50 8.23
CA GLY A 120 -20.12 3.22 9.50
C GLY A 120 -19.40 3.78 10.73
N LEU A 121 -18.62 4.86 10.57
CA LEU A 121 -17.90 5.50 11.67
C LEU A 121 -18.78 6.50 12.42
N ASP A 122 -18.62 6.58 13.73
CA ASP A 122 -19.28 7.58 14.57
C ASP A 122 -18.66 8.96 14.34
N GLU A 123 -19.47 9.96 14.03
CA GLU A 123 -19.00 11.33 13.79
C GLU A 123 -18.51 11.99 15.09
N ASP A 124 -19.11 11.67 16.24
CA ASP A 124 -18.83 12.34 17.51
C ASP A 124 -17.44 11.94 18.03
N GLU A 125 -17.06 10.66 17.90
CA GLU A 125 -15.73 10.15 18.24
C GLU A 125 -14.60 10.81 17.40
N TYR A 126 -14.94 11.23 16.18
CA TYR A 126 -14.01 11.82 15.22
C TYR A 126 -14.20 13.33 15.05
N SER A 127 -14.99 13.98 15.90
CA SER A 127 -15.25 15.42 15.86
C SER A 127 -13.95 16.25 15.80
N TRP A 128 -12.96 15.90 16.61
CA TRP A 128 -11.63 16.53 16.60
C TRP A 128 -10.88 16.33 15.26
N TYR A 129 -11.08 15.21 14.58
CA TYR A 129 -10.43 14.90 13.29
C TYR A 129 -11.11 15.63 12.13
N LEU A 130 -12.42 15.84 12.23
CA LEU A 130 -13.22 16.67 11.35
C LEU A 130 -12.88 18.16 11.50
N ASP A 131 -12.58 18.63 12.71
CA ASP A 131 -12.16 20.00 12.97
C ASP A 131 -10.87 20.39 12.24
N LEU A 132 -9.97 19.42 12.00
CA LEU A 132 -8.79 19.63 11.14
C LEU A 132 -9.16 20.08 9.72
N ARG A 133 -10.39 19.82 9.26
CA ARG A 133 -10.91 20.26 7.95
C ARG A 133 -11.72 21.56 8.03
N ARG A 134 -12.17 21.94 9.24
CA ARG A 134 -12.95 23.17 9.45
C ARG A 134 -12.07 24.40 9.64
N TYR A 135 -10.94 24.25 10.33
CA TYR A 135 -10.11 25.38 10.75
C TYR A 135 -8.77 25.42 10.01
N GLY A 136 -8.76 26.05 8.84
CA GLY A 136 -7.52 26.25 8.06
C GLY A 136 -6.99 24.99 7.39
N THR A 137 -7.89 24.17 6.82
CA THR A 137 -7.52 22.94 6.10
C THR A 137 -6.56 23.23 4.95
N VAL A 138 -5.71 22.24 4.65
CA VAL A 138 -4.71 22.29 3.57
C VAL A 138 -4.65 20.95 2.85
N VAL A 139 -4.17 20.97 1.61
CA VAL A 139 -3.77 19.75 0.92
C VAL A 139 -2.56 19.14 1.64
N HIS A 140 -2.72 17.93 2.18
CA HIS A 140 -1.69 17.24 2.92
C HIS A 140 -1.64 15.74 2.61
N SER A 141 -0.44 15.18 2.67
CA SER A 141 -0.16 13.78 2.37
C SER A 141 0.78 13.21 3.41
N GLY A 142 0.73 11.89 3.60
CA GLY A 142 1.64 11.19 4.50
C GLY A 142 1.70 9.71 4.20
N PHE A 143 2.65 9.04 4.85
CA PHE A 143 2.86 7.60 4.69
C PHE A 143 3.33 6.98 6.01
N GLY A 144 3.18 5.66 6.11
CA GLY A 144 3.77 4.83 7.15
C GLY A 144 4.81 3.89 6.51
N LEU A 145 5.90 3.64 7.24
CA LEU A 145 6.92 2.68 6.86
C LEU A 145 6.94 1.55 7.89
N GLY A 146 6.85 0.31 7.44
CA GLY A 146 7.03 -0.85 8.30
C GLY A 146 8.50 -0.96 8.71
N PHE A 147 8.84 -0.53 9.93
CA PHE A 147 10.23 -0.47 10.37
C PHE A 147 10.90 -1.86 10.37
N GLU A 148 10.22 -2.89 10.88
CA GLU A 148 10.73 -4.26 10.87
C GLU A 148 10.88 -4.79 9.43
N ARG A 149 9.97 -4.43 8.50
CA ARG A 149 10.11 -4.77 7.08
C ARG A 149 11.35 -4.10 6.46
N LEU A 150 11.65 -2.85 6.83
CA LEU A 150 12.88 -2.18 6.40
C LEU A 150 14.13 -2.90 6.93
N VAL A 151 14.15 -3.24 8.23
CA VAL A 151 15.27 -3.99 8.83
C VAL A 151 15.44 -5.34 8.13
N GLN A 152 14.35 -6.06 7.88
CA GLN A 152 14.35 -7.30 7.10
C GLN A 152 14.93 -7.11 5.70
N PHE A 153 14.56 -6.03 5.01
CA PHE A 153 15.03 -5.74 3.66
C PHE A 153 16.55 -5.53 3.61
N VAL A 154 17.09 -4.74 4.55
CA VAL A 154 18.51 -4.34 4.57
C VAL A 154 19.42 -5.40 5.18
N THR A 155 18.91 -6.24 6.08
CA THR A 155 19.66 -7.35 6.67
C THR A 155 19.59 -8.63 5.83
N GLY A 156 18.57 -8.77 4.97
CA GLY A 156 18.33 -9.97 4.18
C GLY A 156 17.75 -11.14 4.98
N MET A 157 17.29 -10.92 6.20
CA MET A 157 16.64 -11.94 7.03
C MET A 157 15.33 -12.42 6.39
N ALA A 158 15.05 -13.71 6.48
CA ALA A 158 13.86 -14.30 5.86
C ALA A 158 12.58 -14.11 6.69
N ASN A 159 12.69 -14.06 8.03
CA ASN A 159 11.55 -14.00 8.94
C ASN A 159 11.48 -12.65 9.67
N ILE A 160 10.31 -12.03 9.70
CA ILE A 160 10.08 -10.75 10.40
C ILE A 160 10.29 -10.87 11.93
N ARG A 161 10.24 -12.09 12.47
CA ARG A 161 10.50 -12.36 13.89
C ARG A 161 11.96 -12.19 14.29
N ASP A 162 12.88 -12.28 13.33
CA ASP A 162 14.33 -12.25 13.60
C ASP A 162 14.90 -10.83 13.54
N VAL A 163 14.06 -9.83 13.22
CA VAL A 163 14.46 -8.43 13.04
C VAL A 163 13.93 -7.52 14.15
N ILE A 164 13.35 -8.12 15.19
CA ILE A 164 12.91 -7.47 16.41
C ILE A 164 13.35 -8.31 17.63
N PRO A 165 13.80 -7.70 18.74
CA PRO A 165 14.37 -8.48 19.85
C PRO A 165 13.42 -9.51 20.48
N PHE A 166 12.16 -9.16 20.68
CA PHE A 166 11.15 -10.02 21.32
C PHE A 166 9.84 -10.00 20.53
N PRO A 167 9.73 -10.79 19.44
CA PRO A 167 8.57 -10.77 18.57
C PRO A 167 7.29 -11.18 19.31
N ARG A 168 6.17 -10.54 18.95
CA ARG A 168 4.83 -10.88 19.45
C ARG A 168 4.01 -11.47 18.30
N THR A 169 3.50 -12.67 18.49
CA THR A 169 2.67 -13.37 17.49
C THR A 169 1.52 -14.11 18.17
N PRO A 170 0.45 -14.51 17.45
CA PRO A 170 -0.61 -15.31 18.04
C PRO A 170 -0.05 -16.52 18.82
N GLY A 171 -0.42 -16.63 20.11
CA GLY A 171 0.08 -17.67 21.01
C GLY A 171 1.48 -17.44 21.61
N SER A 172 2.15 -16.31 21.37
CA SER A 172 3.50 -16.03 21.90
C SER A 172 3.69 -14.57 22.29
N ALA A 173 3.97 -14.34 23.58
CA ALA A 173 4.29 -13.02 24.13
C ALA A 173 5.39 -13.10 25.22
N PRO A 174 6.64 -13.45 24.87
CA PRO A 174 7.71 -13.62 25.85
C PRO A 174 8.06 -12.32 26.57
N CYS A 175 7.81 -12.26 27.88
CA CYS A 175 8.20 -11.16 28.75
C CYS A 175 9.72 -10.97 28.83
#